data_AF-A0A9E4N5R6-F1
#
_entry.id   AF-A0A9E4N5R6-F1
#
_cell.length_a   1.000
_cell.length_b   1.000
_cell.length_c   1.000
_cell.angle_alpha   90.00
_cell.angle_beta   90.00
_cell.angle_gamma   90.00
#
_symmetry.space_group_name_H-M   'P 1'
#
loop_
_entity.id
_entity.type
_entity.pdbx_description
1 polymer ?
#
loop_
_entity_poly.entity_id
_entity_poly.type
_entity_poly.pdbx_seq_one_letter_code
_entity_poly.pdbx_strand_id
1 'polypeptide(L)' 'MTQQHPEADLEEAIAAIDLGSNSFHLIVARVNDGHLQIIDKMKEMVRLGEG' A
#
# COMPACT_ATOMS: atom_id res chain seq x y z
N MET A 1 -4.74 -6.04 -32.57
CA MET A 1 -4.69 -6.76 -31.29
C MET A 1 -4.10 -5.82 -30.26
N THR A 2 -4.95 -5.07 -29.56
CA THR A 2 -4.50 -4.23 -28.46
C THR A 2 -4.34 -5.15 -27.27
N GLN A 3 -3.09 -5.37 -26.84
CA GLN A 3 -2.84 -6.10 -25.61
C GLN A 3 -3.36 -5.23 -24.46
N GLN A 4 -4.46 -5.64 -23.84
CA GLN A 4 -4.88 -5.09 -22.55
C GLN A 4 -3.80 -5.49 -21.55
N HIS A 5 -3.00 -4.50 -21.14
CA HIS A 5 -2.16 -4.64 -19.97
C HIS A 5 -3.09 -4.84 -18.78
N PRO A 6 -2.97 -5.93 -18.00
CA PRO A 6 -3.60 -6.00 -16.70
C PRO A 6 -2.75 -5.14 -15.76
N GLU A 7 -2.73 -3.83 -15.96
CA GLU A 7 -2.53 -2.92 -14.84
C GLU A 7 -3.73 -3.19 -13.95
N ALA A 8 -3.53 -3.93 -12.87
CA ALA A 8 -4.58 -4.18 -11.90
C ALA A 8 -5.14 -2.81 -11.49
N ASP A 9 -6.32 -2.41 -11.98
CA ASP A 9 -6.89 -1.05 -11.89
C ASP A 9 -6.36 -0.27 -10.68
N LEU A 10 -5.22 0.39 -10.85
CA LEU A 10 -4.57 1.15 -9.79
C LEU A 10 -5.33 2.47 -9.58
N GLU A 11 -6.20 2.82 -10.52
CA GLU A 11 -7.07 4.00 -10.47
C GLU A 11 -7.99 4.01 -9.23
N GLU A 12 -8.27 2.85 -8.63
CA GLU A 12 -9.04 2.71 -7.37
C GLU A 12 -8.20 2.25 -6.17
N ALA A 13 -6.90 2.09 -6.35
CA ALA A 13 -6.01 1.70 -5.27
C ALA A 13 -5.67 2.92 -4.39
N ILE A 14 -5.91 2.78 -3.10
CA ILE A 14 -5.46 3.72 -2.08
C ILE A 14 -4.24 3.16 -1.36
N ALA A 15 -3.32 4.06 -0.99
CA ALA A 15 -2.17 3.73 -0.16
C ALA A 15 -2.22 4.52 1.14
N ALA A 16 -1.87 3.85 2.24
CA ALA A 16 -1.67 4.46 3.55
C ALA A 16 -0.23 4.21 4.00
N ILE A 17 0.45 5.28 4.41
CA ILE A 17 1.81 5.24 4.92
C ILE A 17 1.82 5.76 6.35
N ASP A 18 2.41 4.97 7.26
CA ASP A 18 2.70 5.35 8.64
C ASP A 18 4.22 5.31 8.85
N LEU A 19 4.79 6.45 9.27
CA LEU A 19 6.23 6.61 9.46
C LEU A 19 6.52 6.87 10.95
N GLY A 20 6.88 5.81 11.67
CA GLY A 20 7.37 5.89 13.04
C GLY A 20 8.89 5.85 13.12
N SER A 21 9.46 6.33 14.23
CA SER A 21 10.91 6.28 14.46
C SER A 21 11.49 4.87 14.55
N ASN A 22 10.63 3.86 14.82
CA ASN A 22 11.02 2.46 14.98
C ASN A 22 10.61 1.57 13.80
N SER A 23 9.73 2.05 12.94
CA SER A 23 9.23 1.28 11.80
C SER A 23 8.43 2.14 10.85
N PHE A 24 8.51 1.78 9.56
CA PHE A 24 7.62 2.27 8.53
C PHE A 24 6.62 1.19 8.14
N HIS A 25 5.37 1.57 7.95
CA HIS A 25 4.30 0.71 7.48
C HIS A 25 3.68 1.30 6.22
N LEU A 26 3.60 0.49 5.17
CA LEU A 26 2.87 0.81 3.95
C LEU A 26 1.77 -0.23 3.77
N ILE A 27 0.58 0.22 3.44
CA ILE A 27 -0.53 -0.63 3.03
C ILE A 27 -1.10 -0.08 1.73
N VAL A 28 -1.34 -0.96 0.77
CA VAL A 28 -2.07 -0.66 -0.47
C VAL A 28 -3.35 -1.48 -0.46
N ALA A 29 -4.48 -0.84 -0.73
CA ALA A 29 -5.79 -1.46 -0.75
C ALA A 29 -6.63 -0.93 -1.90
N ARG A 30 -7.62 -1.68 -2.35
CA ARG A 30 -8.69 -1.19 -3.23
C ARG A 30 -9.98 -1.10 -2.45
N VAL A 31 -10.80 -0.10 -2.77
CA VAL A 31 -12.19 -0.04 -2.29
C VAL A 31 -13.08 -0.63 -3.37
N ASN A 32 -13.75 -1.75 -3.07
CA ASN A 32 -14.74 -2.36 -3.95
C ASN A 32 -16.05 -2.56 -3.17
N ASP A 33 -17.18 -2.09 -3.71
CA ASP A 33 -18.50 -2.14 -3.06
C ASP A 33 -18.49 -1.59 -1.60
N GLY A 34 -17.68 -0.57 -1.34
CA GLY A 34 -17.51 0.01 0.01
C GLY A 34 -16.66 -0.83 0.97
N HIS A 35 -16.09 -1.95 0.51
CA HIS A 35 -15.19 -2.80 1.27
C HIS A 35 -13.73 -2.54 0.89
N LEU A 36 -12.86 -2.49 1.89
CA LEU A 36 -11.41 -2.40 1.68
C LEU A 36 -10.83 -3.80 1.50
N GLN A 37 -10.24 -4.04 0.33
CA GLN A 37 -9.43 -5.22 0.06
C GLN A 37 -7.95 -4.83 0.08
N ILE A 38 -7.19 -5.36 1.04
CA ILE A 38 -5.74 -5.18 1.08
C ILE A 38 -5.11 -5.92 -0.10
N ILE A 39 -4.37 -5.20 -0.92
CA ILE A 39 -3.60 -5.73 -2.05
C ILE A 39 -2.20 -6.12 -1.55
N ASP A 40 -1.55 -5.21 -0.83
CA ASP A 40 -0.20 -5.44 -0.30
C ASP A 40 0.00 -4.72 1.03
N LYS A 41 0.92 -5.26 1.84
CA LYS A 41 1.37 -4.64 3.08
C LYS A 41 2.86 -4.86 3.25
N MET A 42 3.55 -3.81 3.64
CA MET A 42 4.97 -3.82 3.90
C MET A 42 5.24 -3.21 5.27
N LYS A 43 6.20 -3.80 5.98
CA LYS A 43 6.75 -3.25 7.21
C LYS A 43 8.26 -3.27 7.10
N GLU A 44 8.87 -2.14 7.37
CA GLU A 44 10.31 -2.01 7.48
C GLU A 44 10.68 -1.53 8.88
N MET A 45 11.54 -2.27 9.57
CA MET A 45 12.06 -1.84 10.86
C MET A 45 13.11 -0.75 10.62
N VAL A 46 12.94 0.40 11.28
CA VAL A 46 13.90 1.51 11.24
C VAL A 46 14.29 1.89 12.67
N ARG A 47 15.37 2.65 12.86
CA ARG A 47 15.80 3.09 14.19
C ARG A 47 16.27 4.53 14.15
N LEU A 48 15.35 5.41 13.76
CA LEU A 48 15.61 6.83 13.55
C LEU A 48 15.61 7.63 14.87
N GLY A 49 15.02 7.06 15.92
CA GLY A 49 15.00 7.64 17.26
C GLY A 49 16.03 7.03 18.22
N GLU A 50 16.86 6.09 17.76
CA GLU A 50 18.05 5.70 18.49
C GLU A 50 19.10 6.78 18.24
N GLY A 51 19.45 7.52 19.30
CA GLY A 51 20.37 8.67 19.25
C GLY A 51 21.81 8.31 18.94
#